data_AF-A0A821THP5-F1
#
_entry.id   AF-A0A821THP5-F1
#
_cell.length_a   1.000
_cell.length_b   1.000
_cell.length_c   1.000
_cell.angle_alpha   90.00
_cell.angle_beta   90.00
_cell.angle_gamma   90.00
#
_symmetry.space_group_name_H-M   'P 1'
#
loop_
_entity.id
_entity.type
_entity.pdbx_description
1 polymer ?
#
loop_
_entity_poly.entity_id
_entity_poly.type
_entity_poly.pdbx_seq_one_letter_code
_entity_poly.pdbx_strand_id
1 'polypeptide(L)'
;QFKFLITIQPNDKTLKEKLLNEIKTNNMTPFYLECVKDGELSSDDKLMETMRKVNEEKLKELDDKIEENEKAFGESEIRESYLAKSQYLCLIGDHEQSLTWLRKTYDKTVALGHRLDLIFYQLRLGLFYMDQDLIERNLDKAKTLVDEGGDWDRRNRMKVYQGLRAMSIRDFKSAAELFLDTVATFTSYELMDYQAFVTYTVVCCLVALERPKLREKGI
;
A
#
# COMPACT_ATOMS: atom_id res chain seq x y z
N GLN A 1 7.09 6.96 -0.45
CA GLN A 1 8.46 7.05 -1.00
C GLN A 1 9.01 8.47 -0.92
N PHE A 2 8.29 9.50 -1.39
CA PHE A 2 8.76 10.89 -1.32
C PHE A 2 9.00 11.42 0.10
N LYS A 3 8.14 11.08 1.08
CA LYS A 3 8.36 11.42 2.50
C LYS A 3 9.72 10.93 3.01
N PHE A 4 10.00 9.64 2.84
CA PHE A 4 11.28 9.05 3.25
C PHE A 4 12.51 9.66 2.55
N LEU A 5 12.36 10.05 1.28
CA LEU A 5 13.42 10.76 0.54
C LEU A 5 13.67 12.17 1.08
N ILE A 6 12.63 12.88 1.54
CA ILE A 6 12.75 14.20 2.17
C ILE A 6 13.41 14.09 3.55
N THR A 7 13.15 13.01 4.29
CA THR A 7 13.82 12.75 5.57
C THR A 7 15.33 12.51 5.39
N ILE A 8 15.74 11.89 4.28
CA ILE A 8 17.16 11.62 3.95
C ILE A 8 17.84 12.85 3.30
N GLN A 9 17.11 13.62 2.48
CA GLN A 9 17.60 14.83 1.80
C GLN A 9 16.72 16.04 2.14
N PRO A 10 16.95 16.71 3.30
CA PRO A 10 16.09 17.79 3.78
C PRO A 10 16.07 19.07 2.91
N ASN A 11 17.00 19.18 1.94
CA ASN A 11 17.21 20.38 1.11
C ASN A 11 16.56 20.35 -0.29
N ASP A 12 15.92 19.26 -0.71
CA ASP A 12 15.32 19.18 -2.05
C ASP A 12 13.92 19.81 -2.11
N LYS A 13 13.88 21.09 -2.50
CA LYS A 13 12.65 21.88 -2.66
C LYS A 13 11.68 21.27 -3.69
N THR A 14 12.21 20.62 -4.72
CA THR A 14 11.40 19.98 -5.78
C THR A 14 10.62 18.77 -5.28
N LEU A 15 11.15 18.02 -4.31
CA LEU A 15 10.47 16.89 -3.68
C LEU A 15 9.35 17.38 -2.75
N LYS A 16 9.57 18.47 -2.02
CA LYS A 16 8.56 19.11 -1.18
C LYS A 16 7.38 19.64 -2.01
N GLU A 17 7.65 20.25 -3.16
CA GLU A 17 6.60 20.73 -4.09
C GLU A 17 5.81 19.58 -4.72
N LYS A 18 6.47 18.49 -5.12
CA LYS A 18 5.78 17.29 -5.62
C LYS A 18 4.90 16.64 -4.55
N LEU A 19 5.41 16.53 -3.33
CA LEU A 19 4.65 16.02 -2.18
C LEU A 19 3.44 16.92 -1.88
N LEU A 20 3.63 18.24 -1.86
CA LEU A 20 2.54 19.22 -1.68
C LEU A 20 1.48 19.12 -2.78
N ASN A 21 1.88 18.88 -4.02
CA ASN A 21 0.93 18.70 -5.11
C ASN A 21 0.16 17.39 -4.97
N GLU A 22 0.82 16.28 -4.63
CA GLU A 22 0.11 15.00 -4.38
C GLU A 22 -0.82 15.08 -3.16
N ILE A 23 -0.41 15.76 -2.09
CA ILE A 23 -1.26 16.02 -0.93
C ILE A 23 -2.46 16.89 -1.30
N LYS A 24 -2.28 17.87 -2.20
CA LYS A 24 -3.36 18.71 -2.73
C LYS A 24 -4.30 17.96 -3.65
N THR A 25 -3.79 17.07 -4.48
CA THR A 25 -4.61 16.26 -5.39
C THR A 25 -5.41 15.20 -4.64
N ASN A 26 -4.83 14.61 -3.59
CA ASN A 26 -5.43 13.49 -2.85
C ASN A 26 -6.05 13.90 -1.49
N ASN A 27 -6.02 15.19 -1.12
CA ASN A 27 -6.57 15.70 0.15
C ASN A 27 -6.16 14.87 1.38
N MET A 28 -4.88 14.52 1.50
CA MET A 28 -4.39 13.62 2.56
C MET A 28 -4.20 14.37 3.90
N THR A 29 -5.29 14.67 4.61
CA THR A 29 -5.28 15.53 5.81
C THR A 29 -4.50 14.95 7.01
N PRO A 30 -4.72 13.68 7.45
CA PRO A 30 -3.88 12.99 8.43
C PRO A 30 -2.41 12.91 8.04
N PHE A 31 -2.13 12.60 6.77
CA PHE A 31 -0.74 12.48 6.31
C PHE A 31 -0.01 13.83 6.33
N TYR A 32 -0.72 14.92 6.03
CA TYR A 32 -0.17 16.27 6.20
C TYR A 32 0.09 16.60 7.67
N LEU A 33 -0.78 16.19 8.61
CA LEU A 33 -0.54 16.37 10.04
C LEU A 33 0.70 15.62 10.52
N GLU A 34 0.93 14.40 10.04
CA GLU A 34 2.16 13.67 10.32
C GLU A 34 3.39 14.35 9.71
N CYS A 35 3.31 14.78 8.44
CA CYS A 35 4.43 15.47 7.77
C CYS A 35 4.76 16.85 8.40
N VAL A 36 3.76 17.54 8.97
CA VAL A 36 3.96 18.78 9.73
C VAL A 36 4.59 18.47 11.10
N LYS A 37 4.19 17.38 11.76
CA LYS A 37 4.81 16.92 13.03
C LYS A 37 6.26 16.47 12.84
N ASP A 38 6.57 15.84 11.71
CA ASP A 38 7.92 15.41 11.35
C ASP A 38 8.84 16.58 10.92
N GLY A 39 8.30 17.81 10.84
CA GLY A 39 9.07 19.04 10.57
C GLY A 39 9.46 19.25 9.11
N GLU A 40 8.89 18.49 8.17
CA GLU A 40 9.26 18.54 6.75
C GLU A 40 8.55 19.67 5.98
N LEU A 41 7.41 20.15 6.48
CA LEU A 41 6.49 21.10 5.82
C LEU A 41 6.01 22.21 6.76
N SER A 42 5.90 23.43 6.23
CA SER A 42 5.27 24.57 6.91
C SER A 42 3.76 24.36 6.99
N SER A 43 3.15 24.60 8.15
CA SER A 43 1.71 24.49 8.38
C SER A 43 0.94 25.59 7.62
N ASP A 44 0.14 25.21 6.63
CA ASP A 44 -0.85 26.06 5.98
C ASP A 44 -2.25 25.71 6.50
N ASP A 45 -2.67 26.36 7.59
CA ASP A 45 -3.95 26.11 8.26
C ASP A 45 -5.18 26.30 7.34
N LYS A 46 -5.09 27.23 6.38
CA LYS A 46 -6.15 27.49 5.39
C LYS A 46 -6.31 26.34 4.40
N LEU A 47 -5.20 25.76 3.94
CA LEU A 47 -5.22 24.63 3.02
C LEU A 47 -5.81 23.40 3.73
N MET A 48 -5.45 23.23 5.00
CA MET A 48 -5.92 22.15 5.87
C MET A 48 -7.42 22.21 6.15
N GLU A 49 -7.98 23.37 6.47
CA GLU A 49 -9.43 23.50 6.63
C GLU A 49 -10.19 23.23 5.33
N THR A 50 -9.63 23.65 4.19
CA THR A 50 -10.26 23.41 2.88
C THR A 50 -10.27 21.91 2.56
N MET A 51 -9.16 21.22 2.79
CA MET A 51 -9.04 19.76 2.61
C MET A 51 -9.93 18.98 3.58
N ARG A 52 -9.99 19.41 4.85
CA ARG A 52 -10.83 18.74 5.85
C ARG A 52 -12.31 18.85 5.50
N LYS A 53 -12.76 20.01 5.00
CA LYS A 53 -14.15 20.20 4.53
C LYS A 53 -14.49 19.30 3.35
N VAL A 54 -13.61 19.23 2.35
CA VAL A 54 -13.81 18.33 1.19
C VAL A 54 -13.83 16.86 1.62
N ASN A 55 -13.00 16.49 2.59
CA ASN A 55 -13.00 15.14 3.14
C ASN A 55 -14.25 14.81 3.95
N GLU A 56 -14.73 15.74 4.78
CA GLU A 56 -15.97 15.58 5.53
C GLU A 56 -17.19 15.48 4.60
N GLU A 57 -17.24 16.26 3.51
CA GLU A 57 -18.30 16.16 2.49
C GLU A 57 -18.28 14.81 1.78
N LYS A 58 -17.12 14.36 1.29
CA LYS A 58 -17.00 13.06 0.62
C LYS A 58 -17.24 11.88 1.57
N LEU A 59 -16.85 11.99 2.83
CA LEU A 59 -17.17 10.96 3.83
C LEU A 59 -18.66 10.88 4.08
N LYS A 60 -19.37 12.02 4.16
CA LYS A 60 -20.83 12.05 4.27
C LYS A 60 -21.52 11.43 3.06
N GLU A 61 -21.12 11.79 1.83
CA GLU A 61 -21.68 11.15 0.64
C GLU A 61 -21.47 9.63 0.61
N LEU A 62 -20.33 9.15 1.10
CA LEU A 62 -20.04 7.73 1.20
C LEU A 62 -20.84 7.05 2.32
N ASP A 63 -21.08 7.74 3.43
CA ASP A 63 -21.92 7.26 4.52
C ASP A 63 -23.41 7.20 4.12
N ASP A 64 -23.91 8.22 3.42
CA ASP A 64 -25.27 8.25 2.90
C ASP A 64 -25.48 7.12 1.89
N LYS A 65 -24.52 6.87 0.99
CA LYS A 65 -24.55 5.72 0.07
C LYS A 65 -24.53 4.38 0.79
N ILE A 66 -23.79 4.27 1.89
CA ILE A 66 -23.77 3.06 2.71
C ILE A 66 -25.14 2.83 3.34
N GLU A 67 -25.75 3.87 3.92
CA GLU A 67 -27.08 3.76 4.52
C GLU A 67 -28.18 3.44 3.50
N GLU A 68 -28.12 4.03 2.31
CA GLU A 68 -29.04 3.73 1.21
C GLU A 68 -28.89 2.27 0.76
N ASN A 69 -27.65 1.82 0.58
CA ASN A 69 -27.38 0.45 0.14
C ASN A 69 -27.70 -0.59 1.21
N GLU A 70 -27.59 -0.26 2.50
CA GLU A 70 -28.05 -1.12 3.60
C GLU A 70 -29.59 -1.23 3.67
N LYS A 71 -30.31 -0.20 3.22
CA LYS A 71 -31.79 -0.18 3.22
C LYS A 71 -32.39 -0.78 1.93
N ALA A 72 -31.70 -0.71 0.80
CA ALA A 72 -32.25 -1.02 -0.51
C ALA A 72 -31.63 -2.23 -1.23
N PHE A 73 -30.37 -2.59 -0.96
CA PHE A 73 -29.61 -3.52 -1.80
C PHE A 73 -28.96 -4.68 -1.01
N GLY A 74 -28.55 -5.74 -1.74
CA GLY A 74 -28.00 -6.97 -1.16
C GLY A 74 -26.57 -6.85 -0.66
N GLU A 75 -26.08 -7.89 0.04
CA GLU A 75 -24.74 -7.94 0.67
C GLU A 75 -23.57 -7.57 -0.26
N SER A 76 -23.72 -7.78 -1.57
CA SER A 76 -22.69 -7.44 -2.57
C SER A 76 -22.48 -5.93 -2.73
N GLU A 77 -23.54 -5.12 -2.70
CA GLU A 77 -23.44 -3.66 -2.93
C GLU A 77 -23.01 -2.91 -1.66
N ILE A 78 -23.43 -3.40 -0.49
CA ILE A 78 -22.95 -2.91 0.80
C ILE A 78 -21.43 -3.09 0.90
N ARG A 79 -20.92 -4.23 0.39
CA ARG A 79 -19.49 -4.50 0.37
C ARG A 79 -18.71 -3.56 -0.55
N GLU A 80 -19.19 -3.29 -1.76
CA GLU A 80 -18.54 -2.34 -2.67
C GLU A 80 -18.50 -0.94 -2.07
N SER A 81 -19.58 -0.54 -1.40
CA SER A 81 -19.66 0.73 -0.68
C SER A 81 -18.66 0.81 0.48
N TYR A 82 -18.53 -0.27 1.27
CA TYR A 82 -17.53 -0.36 2.34
C TYR A 82 -16.10 -0.33 1.79
N LEU A 83 -15.87 -0.99 0.64
CA LEU A 83 -14.57 -1.00 -0.02
C LEU A 83 -14.21 0.40 -0.53
N ALA A 84 -15.14 1.10 -1.18
CA ALA A 84 -14.96 2.48 -1.63
C ALA A 84 -14.65 3.43 -0.46
N LYS A 85 -15.39 3.28 0.66
CA LYS A 85 -15.10 4.04 1.88
C LYS A 85 -13.72 3.71 2.46
N SER A 86 -13.36 2.43 2.49
CA SER A 86 -12.05 2.00 2.97
C SER A 86 -10.90 2.54 2.11
N GLN A 87 -11.04 2.54 0.78
CA GLN A 87 -10.09 3.13 -0.15
C GLN A 87 -9.96 4.64 0.04
N TYR A 88 -11.09 5.33 0.26
CA TYR A 88 -11.09 6.75 0.52
C TYR A 88 -10.39 7.09 1.85
N LEU A 89 -10.63 6.31 2.90
CA LEU A 89 -9.92 6.45 4.17
C LEU A 89 -8.42 6.14 4.04
N CYS A 90 -8.04 5.15 3.22
CA CYS A 90 -6.64 4.87 2.91
C CYS A 90 -5.98 6.04 2.20
N LEU A 91 -6.72 6.69 1.29
CA LEU A 91 -6.26 7.85 0.54
C LEU A 91 -6.10 9.08 1.44
N ILE A 92 -7.02 9.28 2.39
CA ILE A 92 -6.89 10.34 3.40
C ILE A 92 -5.69 10.06 4.33
N GLY A 93 -5.41 8.79 4.61
CA GLY A 93 -4.31 8.36 5.47
C GLY A 93 -4.72 8.15 6.92
N ASP A 94 -6.00 7.90 7.21
CA ASP A 94 -6.43 7.52 8.57
C ASP A 94 -6.18 6.02 8.79
N HIS A 95 -5.08 5.69 9.47
CA HIS A 95 -4.66 4.30 9.70
C HIS A 95 -5.70 3.48 10.48
N GLU A 96 -6.23 4.00 11.58
CA GLU A 96 -7.11 3.26 12.49
C GLU A 96 -8.49 3.05 11.90
N GLN A 97 -9.06 4.09 11.28
CA GLN A 97 -10.36 3.97 10.64
C GLN A 97 -10.28 3.08 9.40
N SER A 98 -9.22 3.20 8.59
CA SER A 98 -9.03 2.32 7.42
C SER A 98 -8.95 0.85 7.82
N LEU A 99 -8.18 0.51 8.86
CA LEU A 99 -8.09 -0.87 9.35
C LEU A 99 -9.44 -1.39 9.85
N THR A 100 -10.21 -0.56 10.53
CA THR A 100 -11.53 -0.94 11.05
C THR A 100 -12.51 -1.22 9.91
N TRP A 101 -12.57 -0.34 8.91
CA TRP A 101 -13.44 -0.52 7.74
C TRP A 101 -13.00 -1.68 6.85
N LEU A 102 -11.68 -1.90 6.67
CA LEU A 102 -11.17 -3.07 5.95
C LEU A 102 -11.53 -4.38 6.65
N ARG A 103 -11.51 -4.43 7.99
CA ARG A 103 -11.98 -5.61 8.76
C ARG A 103 -13.48 -5.84 8.59
N LYS A 104 -14.31 -4.80 8.72
CA LYS A 104 -15.76 -4.89 8.48
C LYS A 104 -16.07 -5.38 7.06
N THR A 105 -15.29 -4.92 6.07
CA THR A 105 -15.44 -5.37 4.69
C THR A 105 -15.05 -6.83 4.56
N TYR A 106 -13.95 -7.24 5.18
CA TYR A 106 -13.47 -8.63 5.18
C TYR A 106 -14.52 -9.61 5.69
N ASP A 107 -15.19 -9.29 6.81
CA ASP A 107 -16.22 -10.15 7.40
C ASP A 107 -17.44 -10.33 6.47
N LYS A 108 -17.79 -9.28 5.70
CA LYS A 108 -18.87 -9.34 4.71
C LYS A 108 -18.45 -9.97 3.38
N THR A 109 -17.15 -10.19 3.14
CA THR A 109 -16.68 -10.79 1.89
C THR A 109 -16.71 -12.32 1.94
N VAL A 110 -17.37 -12.93 0.96
CA VAL A 110 -17.44 -14.40 0.84
C VAL A 110 -16.38 -14.95 -0.12
N ALA A 111 -16.08 -14.23 -1.22
CA ALA A 111 -15.15 -14.73 -2.23
C ALA A 111 -13.68 -14.58 -1.81
N LEU A 112 -12.90 -15.65 -2.00
CA LEU A 112 -11.47 -15.73 -1.66
C LEU A 112 -10.62 -14.65 -2.35
N GLY A 113 -10.81 -14.44 -3.65
CA GLY A 113 -10.02 -13.44 -4.40
C GLY A 113 -10.16 -12.02 -3.82
N HIS A 114 -11.36 -11.68 -3.37
CA HIS A 114 -11.65 -10.38 -2.78
C HIS A 114 -11.12 -10.22 -1.35
N ARG A 115 -11.13 -11.30 -0.56
CA ARG A 115 -10.45 -11.32 0.75
C ARG A 115 -8.96 -11.04 0.60
N LEU A 116 -8.36 -11.62 -0.43
CA LEU A 116 -6.96 -11.46 -0.76
C LEU A 116 -6.64 -10.03 -1.18
N ASP A 117 -7.49 -9.43 -2.01
CA ASP A 117 -7.36 -8.02 -2.42
C ASP A 117 -7.46 -7.07 -1.19
N LEU A 118 -8.34 -7.34 -0.23
CA LEU A 118 -8.41 -6.59 1.04
C LEU A 118 -7.16 -6.71 1.90
N ILE A 119 -6.57 -7.91 1.97
CA ILE A 119 -5.31 -8.11 2.69
C ILE A 119 -4.17 -7.36 2.00
N PHE A 120 -4.15 -7.28 0.67
CA PHE A 120 -3.18 -6.44 -0.03
C PHE A 120 -3.33 -4.96 0.33
N TYR A 121 -4.55 -4.44 0.49
CA TYR A 121 -4.73 -3.08 1.00
C TYR A 121 -4.17 -2.90 2.41
N GLN A 122 -4.40 -3.86 3.32
CA GLN A 122 -3.81 -3.84 4.66
C GLN A 122 -2.28 -3.92 4.64
N LEU A 123 -1.71 -4.72 3.73
CA LEU A 123 -0.25 -4.81 3.54
C LEU A 123 0.34 -3.50 3.02
N ARG A 124 -0.35 -2.81 2.10
CA ARG A 124 0.08 -1.49 1.61
C ARG A 124 0.07 -0.45 2.71
N LEU A 125 -0.97 -0.42 3.54
CA LEU A 125 -1.02 0.44 4.72
C LEU A 125 0.13 0.11 5.69
N GLY A 126 0.35 -1.18 5.98
CA GLY A 126 1.45 -1.62 6.83
C GLY A 126 2.84 -1.21 6.30
N LEU A 127 3.06 -1.33 4.98
CA LEU A 127 4.28 -0.88 4.32
C LEU A 127 4.45 0.65 4.36
N PHE A 128 3.35 1.40 4.31
CA PHE A 128 3.38 2.85 4.39
C PHE A 128 3.79 3.34 5.78
N TYR A 129 3.24 2.73 6.83
CA TYR A 129 3.59 3.03 8.23
C TYR A 129 4.82 2.27 8.73
N MET A 130 5.42 1.42 7.89
CA MET A 130 6.59 0.59 8.22
C MET A 130 6.39 -0.32 9.45
N ASP A 131 5.16 -0.76 9.73
CA ASP A 131 4.86 -1.70 10.79
C ASP A 131 5.13 -3.14 10.33
N GLN A 132 6.29 -3.67 10.70
CA GLN A 132 6.75 -5.00 10.30
C GLN A 132 5.90 -6.14 10.90
N ASP A 133 5.37 -5.97 12.11
CA ASP A 133 4.56 -6.99 12.79
C ASP A 133 3.17 -7.10 12.15
N LEU A 134 2.61 -5.98 11.70
CA LEU A 134 1.36 -5.97 10.95
C LEU A 134 1.54 -6.61 9.57
N ILE A 135 2.65 -6.31 8.89
CA ILE A 135 2.97 -6.89 7.58
C ILE A 135 3.09 -8.41 7.68
N GLU A 136 3.82 -8.94 8.67
CA GLU A 136 4.02 -10.38 8.83
C GLU A 136 2.71 -11.13 9.04
N ARG A 137 1.88 -10.67 9.99
CA ARG A 137 0.56 -11.26 10.26
C ARG A 137 -0.34 -11.26 9.03
N ASN A 138 -0.32 -10.20 8.25
CA ASN A 138 -1.13 -10.10 7.04
C ASN A 138 -0.56 -10.93 5.88
N LEU A 139 0.77 -11.07 5.81
CA LEU A 139 1.44 -11.87 4.79
C LEU A 139 1.22 -13.37 5.01
N ASP A 140 1.23 -13.83 6.26
CA ASP A 140 0.92 -15.24 6.57
C ASP A 140 -0.54 -15.58 6.28
N LYS A 141 -1.48 -14.67 6.60
CA LYS A 141 -2.88 -14.80 6.17
C LYS A 141 -3.03 -14.81 4.65
N ALA A 142 -2.27 -13.98 3.93
CA ALA A 142 -2.27 -13.98 2.48
C ALA A 142 -1.78 -15.32 1.93
N LYS A 143 -0.71 -15.89 2.49
CA LYS A 143 -0.19 -17.21 2.08
C LYS A 143 -1.23 -18.30 2.24
N THR A 144 -1.88 -18.40 3.40
CA THR A 144 -2.92 -19.42 3.61
C THR A 144 -4.05 -19.30 2.59
N LEU A 145 -4.48 -18.09 2.28
CA LEU A 145 -5.53 -17.85 1.27
C LEU A 145 -5.06 -18.13 -0.16
N VAL A 146 -3.78 -17.89 -0.47
CA VAL A 146 -3.18 -18.23 -1.77
C VAL A 146 -3.07 -19.75 -1.95
N ASP A 147 -2.80 -20.49 -0.87
CA ASP A 147 -2.70 -21.95 -0.89
C ASP A 147 -4.07 -22.63 -1.00
N GLU A 148 -5.11 -22.04 -0.42
CA GLU A 148 -6.50 -22.52 -0.50
C GLU A 148 -7.13 -22.39 -1.91
N GLY A 149 -6.66 -21.46 -2.73
CA GLY A 149 -7.22 -21.26 -4.07
C GLY A 149 -6.86 -19.93 -4.73
N GLY A 150 -5.66 -19.40 -4.46
CA GLY A 150 -5.21 -18.13 -5.01
C GLY A 150 -4.94 -18.20 -6.51
N ASP A 151 -5.46 -17.19 -7.22
CA ASP A 151 -5.14 -16.91 -8.62
C ASP A 151 -3.62 -16.74 -8.82
N TRP A 152 -3.11 -17.20 -9.97
CA TRP A 152 -1.68 -17.18 -10.28
C TRP A 152 -1.11 -15.75 -10.28
N ASP A 153 -1.87 -14.76 -10.79
CA ASP A 153 -1.45 -13.35 -10.74
C ASP A 153 -1.32 -12.86 -9.29
N ARG A 154 -2.29 -13.18 -8.43
CA ARG A 154 -2.27 -12.81 -7.01
C ARG A 154 -1.12 -13.45 -6.25
N ARG A 155 -0.73 -14.68 -6.60
CA ARG A 155 0.45 -15.35 -6.04
C ARG A 155 1.74 -14.60 -6.41
N ASN A 156 1.86 -14.13 -7.65
CA ASN A 156 3.02 -13.33 -8.07
C ASN A 156 3.08 -11.99 -7.34
N ARG A 157 1.95 -11.29 -7.18
CA ARG A 157 1.90 -10.05 -6.38
C ARG A 157 2.33 -10.31 -4.94
N MET A 158 1.83 -11.36 -4.31
CA MET A 158 2.21 -11.75 -2.95
C MET A 158 3.73 -11.99 -2.83
N LYS A 159 4.35 -12.69 -3.80
CA LYS A 159 5.81 -12.88 -3.82
C LYS A 159 6.56 -11.55 -3.86
N VAL A 160 6.08 -10.56 -4.60
CA VAL A 160 6.68 -9.21 -4.63
C VAL A 160 6.60 -8.54 -3.25
N TYR A 161 5.44 -8.59 -2.57
CA TYR A 161 5.29 -8.07 -1.20
C TYR A 161 6.23 -8.80 -0.22
N GLN A 162 6.35 -10.12 -0.33
CA GLN A 162 7.24 -10.92 0.50
C GLN A 162 8.71 -10.58 0.26
N GLY A 163 9.10 -10.40 -1.00
CA GLY A 163 10.45 -9.96 -1.38
C GLY A 163 10.77 -8.58 -0.83
N LEU A 164 9.82 -7.64 -0.87
CA LEU A 164 9.98 -6.30 -0.30
C LEU A 164 10.17 -6.35 1.22
N ARG A 165 9.38 -7.18 1.94
CA ARG A 165 9.58 -7.42 3.38
C ARG A 165 10.95 -8.03 3.65
N ALA A 166 11.37 -9.04 2.89
CA ALA A 166 12.67 -9.68 3.07
C ALA A 166 13.82 -8.68 2.91
N MET A 167 13.70 -7.75 1.95
CA MET A 167 14.61 -6.62 1.82
C MET A 167 14.63 -5.74 3.08
N SER A 168 13.48 -5.42 3.67
CA SER A 168 13.39 -4.64 4.92
C SER A 168 14.04 -5.34 6.13
N ILE A 169 14.03 -6.68 6.17
CA ILE A 169 14.65 -7.48 7.24
C ILE A 169 16.13 -7.80 6.92
N ARG A 170 16.66 -7.26 5.81
CA ARG A 170 18.03 -7.49 5.30
C ARG A 170 18.31 -8.95 4.90
N ASP A 171 17.27 -9.73 4.62
CA ASP A 171 17.40 -11.06 4.02
C ASP A 171 17.44 -10.95 2.49
N PHE A 172 18.63 -10.62 1.99
CA PHE A 172 18.84 -10.43 0.55
C PHE A 172 18.80 -11.74 -0.24
N LYS A 173 19.04 -12.89 0.40
CA LYS A 173 19.04 -14.19 -0.30
C LYS A 173 17.64 -14.58 -0.72
N SER A 174 16.71 -14.59 0.23
CA SER A 174 15.30 -14.88 -0.08
C SER A 174 14.67 -13.78 -0.93
N ALA A 175 15.04 -12.51 -0.72
CA ALA A 175 14.56 -11.42 -1.57
C ALA A 175 15.00 -11.59 -3.04
N ALA A 176 16.26 -11.94 -3.29
CA ALA A 176 16.78 -12.09 -4.65
C ALA A 176 16.10 -13.24 -5.40
N GLU A 177 15.87 -14.38 -4.75
CA GLU A 177 15.15 -15.51 -5.36
C GLU A 177 13.70 -15.13 -5.70
N LEU A 178 12.99 -14.52 -4.75
CA LEU A 178 11.60 -14.09 -4.96
C LEU A 178 11.46 -13.02 -6.05
N PHE A 179 12.40 -12.07 -6.13
CA PHE A 179 12.38 -11.05 -7.16
C PHE A 179 12.73 -11.61 -8.53
N LEU A 180 13.75 -12.46 -8.66
CA LEU A 180 14.09 -13.09 -9.94
C LEU A 180 12.93 -13.89 -10.53
N ASP A 181 12.21 -14.64 -9.68
CA ASP A 181 11.02 -15.38 -10.09
C ASP A 181 9.88 -14.47 -10.58
N THR A 182 9.80 -13.23 -10.08
CA THR A 182 8.70 -12.31 -10.34
C THR A 182 9.01 -11.23 -11.38
N VAL A 183 10.28 -11.02 -11.77
CA VAL A 183 10.68 -10.06 -12.82
C VAL A 183 9.99 -10.31 -14.15
N ALA A 184 9.83 -11.57 -14.54
CA ALA A 184 9.20 -11.93 -15.82
C ALA A 184 7.67 -11.70 -15.83
N THR A 185 7.05 -11.59 -14.65
CA THR A 185 5.59 -11.62 -14.48
C THR A 185 5.10 -10.47 -13.58
N PHE A 186 5.83 -9.36 -13.58
CA PHE A 186 5.53 -8.23 -12.72
C PHE A 186 4.25 -7.52 -13.17
N THR A 187 3.24 -7.51 -12.30
CA THR A 187 1.94 -6.83 -12.54
C THR A 187 1.61 -5.80 -11.45
N SER A 188 2.54 -5.52 -10.53
CA SER A 188 2.31 -4.71 -9.32
C SER A 188 2.75 -3.25 -9.46
N TYR A 189 2.23 -2.53 -10.46
CA TYR A 189 2.49 -1.10 -10.66
C TYR A 189 2.05 -0.19 -9.50
N GLU A 190 1.23 -0.73 -8.60
CA GLU A 190 0.72 -0.03 -7.41
C GLU A 190 1.78 0.12 -6.30
N LEU A 191 2.87 -0.66 -6.36
CA LEU A 191 3.97 -0.61 -5.38
C LEU A 191 5.14 0.25 -5.86
N MET A 192 5.53 0.05 -7.13
CA MET A 192 6.67 0.71 -7.74
C MET A 192 6.61 0.60 -9.26
N ASP A 193 7.27 1.54 -9.92
CA ASP A 193 7.49 1.47 -11.35
C ASP A 193 8.37 0.26 -11.69
N TYR A 194 8.16 -0.33 -12.88
CA TYR A 194 8.90 -1.50 -13.33
C TYR A 194 10.40 -1.23 -13.36
N GLN A 195 10.82 -0.02 -13.75
CA GLN A 195 12.22 0.36 -13.75
C GLN A 195 12.82 0.33 -12.34
N ALA A 196 12.09 0.81 -11.32
CA ALA A 196 12.53 0.76 -9.93
C ALA A 196 12.55 -0.68 -9.39
N PHE A 197 11.58 -1.52 -9.80
CA PHE A 197 11.58 -2.93 -9.44
C PHE A 197 12.81 -3.67 -9.98
N VAL A 198 13.17 -3.42 -11.24
CA VAL A 198 14.36 -4.02 -11.86
C VAL A 198 15.64 -3.57 -11.17
N THR A 199 15.78 -2.28 -10.83
CA THR A 199 16.98 -1.79 -10.12
C THR A 199 17.11 -2.42 -8.74
N TYR A 200 16.03 -2.52 -7.96
CA TYR A 200 16.06 -3.21 -6.67
C TYR A 200 16.39 -4.70 -6.81
N THR A 201 15.87 -5.36 -7.84
CA THR A 201 16.17 -6.77 -8.11
C THR A 201 17.65 -6.96 -8.41
N VAL A 202 18.24 -6.11 -9.27
CA VAL A 202 19.68 -6.17 -9.59
C VAL A 202 20.53 -5.92 -8.34
N VAL A 203 20.18 -4.93 -7.51
CA VAL A 203 20.90 -4.65 -6.25
C VAL A 203 20.84 -5.84 -5.30
N CYS A 204 19.66 -6.45 -5.10
CA CYS A 204 19.53 -7.64 -4.26
C CYS A 204 20.33 -8.82 -4.82
N CYS A 205 20.33 -9.02 -6.15
CA CYS A 205 21.10 -10.08 -6.79
C CYS A 205 22.61 -9.89 -6.62
N LEU A 206 23.12 -8.66 -6.77
CA LEU A 206 24.53 -8.34 -6.56
C LEU A 206 25.01 -8.61 -5.13
N VAL A 207 24.15 -8.38 -4.14
CA VAL A 207 24.47 -8.61 -2.72
C VAL A 207 24.33 -10.07 -2.32
N ALA A 208 23.36 -10.79 -2.89
CA ALA A 208 23.01 -12.14 -2.48
C ALA A 208 23.74 -13.26 -3.22
N LEU A 209 24.09 -13.06 -4.50
CA LEU A 209 24.63 -14.10 -5.36
C LEU A 209 26.15 -13.99 -5.52
N GLU A 210 26.81 -15.14 -5.48
CA GLU A 210 28.23 -15.25 -5.80
C GLU A 210 28.46 -15.05 -7.32
N ARG A 211 29.62 -14.50 -7.70
CA ARG A 211 30.02 -14.20 -9.10
C ARG A 211 29.68 -15.27 -10.15
N PRO A 212 29.77 -16.60 -9.88
CA PRO A 212 29.41 -17.61 -10.88
C PRO A 212 27.92 -17.62 -11.22
N LYS A 213 27.05 -17.47 -10.22
CA LYS A 213 25.58 -17.53 -10.36
C LYS A 213 25.02 -16.25 -10.98
N LEU A 214 25.69 -15.12 -10.81
CA LEU A 214 25.35 -13.85 -11.48
C LEU A 214 25.48 -13.98 -13.01
N ARG A 215 26.61 -14.54 -13.46
CA ARG A 215 26.92 -14.71 -14.89
C ARG A 215 25.96 -15.68 -15.59
N GLU A 216 25.46 -16.68 -14.87
CA GLU A 216 24.50 -17.67 -15.39
C GLU A 216 23.08 -17.09 -15.51
N LYS A 217 22.72 -16.14 -14.65
CA LYS A 217 21.41 -15.48 -14.65
C LYS A 217 21.35 -14.20 -15.49
N GLY A 218 22.43 -13.84 -16.17
CA GLY A 218 22.48 -12.72 -17.12
C GLY A 218 22.56 -11.33 -16.47
N ILE A 219 23.07 -11.24 -15.24
CA ILE A 219 23.36 -9.98 -14.52
C ILE A 219 24.87 -9.75 -14.48
#